data_AF-A0A512UI76-F1
#
_entry.id   AF-A0A512UI76-F1
#
_cell.length_a   1.000
_cell.length_b   1.000
_cell.length_c   1.000
_cell.angle_alpha   90.00
_cell.angle_beta   90.00
_cell.angle_gamma   90.00
#
_symmetry.space_group_name_H-M   'P 1'
#
loop_
_entity.id
_entity.type
_entity.pdbx_description
1 polymer ?
#
loop_
_entity_poly.entity_id
_entity_poly.type
_entity_poly.pdbx_seq_one_letter_code
_entity_poly.pdbx_strand_id
1 'polypeptide(L)'
;MAYKDLVPVGTALIIAATSFGLGVVYSNSAYDYGTLWNPSEAGFERSLAHYAHWATLPMHIHYILHFVIGLGLIGCFIKLYKPSEEVKYFEYGTLGMMMVAIIIYLTNLRIGSHSCVSGEWGDVDAYTGINVMAASQFMMVIVLVGVLVLQGGLYYAEWYENKIQREFLEKEEAAKAAKAAKASKPTESAEPTDEPKAVSSSVETKKTKAKKRA
;
A
#
# COMPACT_ATOMS: atom_id res chain seq x y z
N MET A 1 -17.72 15.30 -6.51
CA MET A 1 -16.89 14.47 -5.61
C MET A 1 -15.69 15.30 -5.19
N ALA A 2 -15.36 15.32 -3.92
CA ALA A 2 -14.09 15.88 -3.46
C ALA A 2 -12.95 14.93 -3.84
N TYR A 3 -11.72 15.45 -3.96
CA TYR A 3 -10.54 14.63 -4.24
C TYR A 3 -10.38 13.47 -3.25
N LYS A 4 -10.69 13.70 -1.98
CA LYS A 4 -10.65 12.68 -0.92
C LYS A 4 -11.55 11.48 -1.22
N ASP A 5 -12.65 11.68 -1.93
CA ASP A 5 -13.58 10.61 -2.31
C ASP A 5 -13.01 9.74 -3.45
N LEU A 6 -12.06 10.26 -4.23
CA LEU A 6 -11.40 9.54 -5.32
C LEU A 6 -10.20 8.71 -4.84
N VAL A 7 -9.59 9.03 -3.70
CA VAL A 7 -8.41 8.31 -3.17
C VAL A 7 -8.70 6.81 -2.98
N PRO A 8 -9.83 6.40 -2.37
CA PRO A 8 -10.18 4.97 -2.25
C PRO A 8 -10.40 4.30 -3.61
N VAL A 9 -10.96 5.02 -4.58
CA VAL A 9 -11.11 4.53 -5.96
C VAL A 9 -9.74 4.26 -6.57
N GLY A 10 -8.77 5.17 -6.36
CA GLY A 10 -7.39 4.97 -6.77
C GLY A 10 -6.78 3.70 -6.20
N THR A 11 -6.93 3.47 -4.88
CA THR A 11 -6.47 2.24 -4.22
C THR A 11 -7.13 1.00 -4.82
N ALA A 12 -8.45 1.02 -5.03
CA ALA A 12 -9.17 -0.11 -5.61
C ALA A 12 -8.69 -0.44 -7.03
N LEU A 13 -8.45 0.57 -7.87
CA LEU A 13 -7.92 0.39 -9.21
C LEU A 13 -6.51 -0.23 -9.20
N ILE A 14 -5.63 0.24 -8.31
CA ILE A 14 -4.28 -0.31 -8.16
C ILE A 14 -4.34 -1.79 -7.74
N ILE A 15 -5.11 -2.10 -6.69
CA ILE A 15 -5.21 -3.48 -6.18
C ILE A 15 -5.82 -4.39 -7.24
N ALA A 16 -6.92 -3.98 -7.88
CA ALA A 16 -7.57 -4.78 -8.91
C ALA A 16 -6.64 -5.06 -10.10
N ALA A 17 -5.94 -4.04 -10.60
CA ALA A 17 -4.98 -4.21 -11.69
C ALA A 17 -3.80 -5.11 -11.31
N THR A 18 -3.29 -4.95 -10.09
CA THR A 18 -2.17 -5.75 -9.56
C THR A 18 -2.57 -7.21 -9.38
N SER A 19 -3.75 -7.49 -8.81
CA SER A 19 -4.28 -8.85 -8.66
C SER A 19 -4.56 -9.51 -10.00
N PHE A 20 -5.09 -8.77 -10.98
CA PHE A 20 -5.24 -9.28 -12.35
C PHE A 20 -3.88 -9.63 -12.97
N GLY A 21 -2.89 -8.74 -12.84
CA GLY A 21 -1.52 -8.98 -13.31
C GLY A 21 -0.90 -10.24 -12.70
N LEU A 22 -1.03 -10.42 -11.38
CA LEU A 22 -0.60 -11.65 -10.71
C LEU A 22 -1.32 -12.90 -11.24
N GLY A 23 -2.61 -12.80 -11.55
CA GLY A 23 -3.36 -13.89 -12.20
C GLY A 23 -2.83 -14.23 -13.59
N VAL A 24 -2.46 -13.23 -14.38
CA VAL A 24 -1.84 -13.41 -15.71
C VAL A 24 -0.48 -14.12 -15.57
N VAL A 25 0.36 -13.68 -14.64
CA VAL A 25 1.67 -14.30 -14.38
C VAL A 25 1.51 -15.74 -13.87
N TYR A 26 0.57 -15.98 -12.96
CA TYR A 26 0.24 -17.32 -12.49
C TYR A 26 -0.19 -18.24 -13.65
N SER A 27 -1.01 -17.73 -14.58
CA SER A 27 -1.41 -18.52 -15.76
C SER A 27 -0.22 -18.89 -16.65
N ASN A 28 0.78 -18.01 -16.79
CA ASN A 28 1.99 -18.30 -17.56
C ASN A 28 2.92 -19.29 -16.85
N SER A 29 2.89 -19.34 -15.52
CA SER A 29 3.77 -20.21 -14.73
C SER A 29 3.64 -21.70 -15.05
N ALA A 30 2.47 -22.15 -15.52
CA ALA A 30 2.24 -23.53 -15.94
C ALA A 30 3.10 -23.93 -17.16
N TYR A 31 3.49 -22.96 -17.98
CA TYR A 31 4.37 -23.13 -19.12
C TYR A 31 5.82 -22.95 -18.69
N ASP A 32 6.11 -21.85 -17.98
CA ASP A 32 7.46 -21.47 -17.57
C ASP A 32 8.12 -22.44 -16.58
N TYR A 33 7.35 -23.25 -15.85
CA TYR A 33 7.89 -24.19 -14.85
C TYR A 33 8.92 -25.16 -15.45
N GLY A 34 8.62 -25.68 -16.65
CA GLY A 34 9.48 -26.62 -17.37
C GLY A 34 10.71 -25.98 -18.03
N THR A 35 10.85 -24.66 -17.90
CA THR A 35 11.99 -23.89 -18.41
C THR A 35 12.86 -23.39 -17.26
N LEU A 36 12.25 -22.78 -16.23
CA LEU A 36 13.00 -22.13 -15.14
C LEU A 36 13.31 -23.07 -13.95
N TRP A 37 12.35 -23.88 -13.51
CA TRP A 37 12.45 -24.61 -12.24
C TRP A 37 12.79 -26.08 -12.39
N ASN A 38 12.28 -26.71 -13.45
CA ASN A 38 12.62 -28.09 -13.80
C ASN A 38 12.88 -28.17 -15.32
N PRO A 39 14.06 -27.69 -15.77
CA PRO A 39 14.35 -27.55 -17.19
C PRO A 39 14.27 -28.89 -17.92
N SER A 40 13.49 -28.93 -18.99
CA SER A 40 13.37 -30.10 -19.86
C SER A 40 13.10 -29.65 -21.30
N GLU A 41 13.51 -30.47 -22.27
CA GLU A 41 13.26 -30.18 -23.69
C GLU A 41 11.76 -30.03 -23.97
N ALA A 42 10.93 -30.94 -23.46
CA ALA A 42 9.47 -30.83 -23.56
C ALA A 42 8.89 -29.58 -22.88
N GLY A 43 9.53 -29.11 -21.79
CA GLY A 43 9.15 -27.87 -21.11
C GLY A 43 9.49 -26.63 -21.95
N PHE A 44 10.68 -26.59 -22.54
CA PHE A 44 11.07 -25.54 -23.48
C PHE A 44 10.13 -25.45 -24.69
N GLU A 45 9.86 -26.57 -25.37
CA GLU A 45 8.95 -26.62 -26.53
C GLU A 45 7.55 -26.14 -26.18
N ARG A 46 7.04 -26.51 -24.99
CA ARG A 46 5.74 -26.05 -24.51
C ARG A 46 5.70 -24.53 -24.28
N SER A 47 6.74 -23.98 -23.65
CA SER A 47 6.86 -22.52 -23.43
C SER A 47 6.99 -21.76 -24.75
N LEU A 48 7.81 -22.26 -25.68
CA LEU A 48 7.98 -21.67 -27.00
C LEU A 48 6.66 -21.62 -27.77
N ALA A 49 5.94 -22.75 -27.82
CA ALA A 49 4.63 -22.83 -28.47
C ALA A 49 3.59 -21.89 -27.83
N HIS A 50 3.58 -21.80 -26.50
CA HIS A 50 2.68 -20.89 -25.76
C HIS A 50 2.93 -19.42 -26.12
N TYR A 51 4.18 -18.97 -26.03
CA TYR A 51 4.52 -17.57 -26.32
C TYR A 51 4.43 -17.23 -27.81
N ALA A 52 4.69 -18.19 -28.71
CA ALA A 52 4.43 -18.01 -30.13
C ALA A 52 2.92 -17.83 -30.39
N HIS A 53 2.08 -18.68 -29.78
CA HIS A 53 0.63 -18.54 -29.90
C HIS A 53 0.15 -17.19 -29.35
N TRP A 54 0.65 -16.79 -28.18
CA TRP A 54 0.30 -15.52 -27.55
C TRP A 54 0.61 -14.31 -28.43
N ALA A 55 1.74 -14.30 -29.16
CA ALA A 55 2.10 -13.23 -30.12
C ALA A 55 1.15 -13.15 -31.33
N THR A 56 0.52 -14.27 -31.69
CA THR A 56 -0.38 -14.36 -32.86
C THR A 56 -1.85 -14.09 -32.52
N LEU A 57 -2.16 -13.84 -31.24
CA LEU A 57 -3.53 -13.56 -30.83
C LEU A 57 -4.06 -12.29 -31.51
N PRO A 58 -5.38 -12.26 -31.82
CA PRO A 58 -6.01 -11.03 -32.26
C PRO A 58 -5.77 -9.87 -31.29
N MET A 59 -5.45 -8.69 -31.83
CA MET A 59 -5.03 -7.52 -31.03
C MET A 59 -6.03 -7.11 -29.94
N HIS A 60 -7.33 -7.36 -30.15
CA HIS A 60 -8.36 -7.06 -29.16
C HIS A 60 -8.20 -7.84 -27.85
N ILE A 61 -7.58 -9.02 -27.87
CA ILE A 61 -7.28 -9.78 -26.66
C ILE A 61 -6.17 -9.08 -25.86
N HIS A 62 -5.14 -8.58 -26.54
CA HIS A 62 -4.09 -7.79 -25.89
C HIS A 62 -4.64 -6.49 -25.29
N TYR A 63 -5.65 -5.85 -25.90
CA TYR A 63 -6.25 -4.64 -25.34
C TYR A 63 -6.86 -4.83 -23.96
N ILE A 64 -7.33 -6.04 -23.62
CA ILE A 64 -7.84 -6.33 -22.27
C ILE A 64 -6.73 -6.13 -21.23
N LEU A 65 -5.54 -6.71 -21.48
CA LEU A 65 -4.40 -6.57 -20.58
C LEU A 65 -3.93 -5.11 -20.48
N HIS A 66 -3.79 -4.42 -21.62
CA HIS A 66 -3.37 -3.01 -21.64
C HIS A 66 -4.38 -2.09 -20.95
N PHE A 67 -5.68 -2.38 -21.08
CA PHE A 67 -6.73 -1.64 -20.38
C PHE A 67 -6.59 -1.77 -18.87
N VAL A 68 -6.37 -2.99 -18.36
CA VAL A 68 -6.17 -3.22 -16.92
C VAL A 68 -4.89 -2.56 -16.41
N ILE A 69 -3.80 -2.60 -17.18
CA ILE A 69 -2.57 -1.84 -16.88
C ILE A 69 -2.88 -0.34 -16.80
N GLY A 70 -3.64 0.19 -17.76
CA GLY A 70 -4.09 1.57 -17.78
C GLY A 70 -4.89 1.95 -16.53
N LEU A 71 -5.80 1.08 -16.07
CA LEU A 71 -6.54 1.29 -14.82
C LEU A 71 -5.61 1.37 -13.60
N GLY A 72 -4.60 0.50 -13.52
CA GLY A 72 -3.59 0.55 -12.46
C GLY A 72 -2.84 1.88 -12.43
N LEU A 73 -2.40 2.37 -13.60
CA LEU A 73 -1.74 3.67 -13.74
C LEU A 73 -2.66 4.84 -13.38
N ILE A 74 -3.93 4.80 -13.83
CA ILE A 74 -4.94 5.81 -13.45
C ILE A 74 -5.08 5.84 -11.93
N GLY A 75 -5.14 4.69 -11.27
CA GLY A 75 -5.17 4.59 -9.82
C GLY A 75 -3.96 5.25 -9.16
N CYS A 76 -2.75 4.98 -9.65
CA CYS A 76 -1.53 5.65 -9.17
C CYS A 76 -1.60 7.17 -9.35
N PHE A 77 -2.02 7.67 -10.52
CA PHE A 77 -2.09 9.11 -10.79
C PHE A 77 -3.16 9.82 -9.96
N ILE A 78 -4.28 9.16 -9.65
CA ILE A 78 -5.27 9.68 -8.71
C ILE A 78 -4.62 9.94 -7.36
N LYS A 79 -3.88 8.97 -6.81
CA LYS A 79 -3.27 9.11 -5.47
C LYS A 79 -2.07 10.07 -5.44
N LEU A 80 -1.40 10.27 -6.58
CA LEU A 80 -0.24 11.16 -6.73
C LEU A 80 -0.58 12.64 -6.95
N TYR A 81 -1.83 13.00 -7.22
CA TYR A 81 -2.18 14.39 -7.52
C TYR A 81 -1.94 15.32 -6.33
N LYS A 82 -2.31 14.89 -5.11
CA LYS A 82 -2.08 15.63 -3.85
C LYS A 82 -1.82 14.64 -2.70
N PRO A 83 -0.66 13.98 -2.63
CA PRO A 83 -0.35 13.06 -1.55
C PRO A 83 -0.07 13.82 -0.26
N SER A 84 -0.47 13.27 0.89
CA SER A 84 -0.02 13.76 2.19
C SER A 84 1.46 13.41 2.40
N GLU A 85 2.15 14.19 3.24
CA GLU A 85 3.58 14.01 3.51
C GLU A 85 3.93 12.61 4.06
N GLU A 86 3.00 12.01 4.78
CA GLU A 86 3.12 10.69 5.42
C GLU A 86 2.97 9.54 4.41
N VAL A 87 2.14 9.71 3.39
CA VAL A 87 1.81 8.63 2.43
C VAL A 87 2.58 8.72 1.11
N LYS A 88 3.17 9.88 0.80
CA LYS A 88 3.79 10.13 -0.52
C LYS A 88 4.82 9.08 -0.94
N TYR A 89 5.63 8.57 0.00
CA TYR A 89 6.64 7.55 -0.32
C TYR A 89 6.03 6.18 -0.62
N PHE A 90 4.91 5.82 0.01
CA PHE A 90 4.16 4.62 -0.34
C PHE A 90 3.56 4.72 -1.76
N GLU A 91 3.07 5.90 -2.14
CA GLU A 91 2.53 6.13 -3.49
C GLU A 91 3.63 6.16 -4.56
N TYR A 92 4.75 6.83 -4.30
CA TYR A 92 5.89 6.84 -5.22
C TYR A 92 6.48 5.43 -5.39
N GLY A 93 6.62 4.67 -4.30
CA GLY A 93 7.06 3.29 -4.34
C GLY A 93 6.10 2.40 -5.14
N THR A 94 4.80 2.61 -4.96
CA THR A 94 3.76 1.88 -5.71
C THR A 94 3.85 2.16 -7.21
N LEU A 95 3.90 3.43 -7.61
CA LEU A 95 4.06 3.79 -9.02
C LEU A 95 5.38 3.22 -9.57
N GLY A 96 6.49 3.34 -8.83
CA GLY A 96 7.79 2.83 -9.25
C GLY A 96 7.75 1.33 -9.54
N MET A 97 7.18 0.53 -8.63
CA MET A 97 7.02 -0.92 -8.85
C MET A 97 6.06 -1.24 -9.99
N MET A 98 4.94 -0.51 -10.12
CA MET A 98 4.04 -0.67 -11.25
C MET A 98 4.76 -0.40 -12.59
N MET A 99 5.58 0.64 -12.65
CA MET A 99 6.38 0.97 -13.83
C MET A 99 7.42 -0.11 -14.13
N VAL A 100 8.10 -0.66 -13.12
CA VAL A 100 9.03 -1.78 -13.30
C VAL A 100 8.31 -2.99 -13.92
N ALA A 101 7.14 -3.36 -13.42
CA ALA A 101 6.36 -4.47 -14.00
C ALA A 101 5.95 -4.19 -15.46
N ILE A 102 5.51 -2.97 -15.76
CA ILE A 102 5.16 -2.55 -17.13
C ILE A 102 6.37 -2.61 -18.07
N ILE A 103 7.53 -2.13 -17.62
CA ILE A 103 8.77 -2.15 -18.41
C ILE A 103 9.14 -3.60 -18.72
N ILE A 104 9.19 -4.49 -17.71
CA ILE A 104 9.48 -5.91 -17.89
C ILE A 104 8.52 -6.56 -18.89
N TYR A 105 7.22 -6.26 -18.78
CA TYR A 105 6.22 -6.73 -19.74
C TYR A 105 6.52 -6.28 -21.17
N LEU A 106 6.79 -4.99 -21.37
CA LEU A 106 7.02 -4.42 -22.70
C LEU A 106 8.33 -4.89 -23.32
N THR A 107 9.41 -4.98 -22.55
CA THR A 107 10.74 -5.28 -23.08
C THR A 107 11.03 -6.76 -23.16
N ASN A 108 10.53 -7.57 -22.23
CA ASN A 108 10.91 -8.98 -22.15
C ASN A 108 9.81 -9.87 -22.69
N LEU A 109 8.55 -9.65 -22.29
CA LEU A 109 7.45 -10.54 -22.68
C LEU A 109 6.94 -10.21 -24.09
N ARG A 110 6.63 -8.93 -24.36
CA ARG A 110 6.10 -8.54 -25.67
C ARG A 110 7.12 -8.79 -26.78
N ILE A 111 8.36 -8.34 -26.59
CA ILE A 111 9.43 -8.56 -27.59
C ILE A 111 9.76 -10.05 -27.69
N GLY A 112 9.98 -10.74 -26.57
CA GLY A 112 10.31 -12.17 -26.57
C GLY A 112 9.23 -13.04 -27.20
N SER A 113 7.95 -12.71 -27.00
CA SER A 113 6.84 -13.41 -27.66
C SER A 113 6.85 -13.22 -29.18
N HIS A 114 7.21 -12.04 -29.69
CA HIS A 114 7.43 -11.85 -31.12
C HIS A 114 8.64 -12.64 -31.63
N SER A 115 9.74 -12.71 -30.86
CA SER A 115 10.91 -13.55 -31.17
C SER A 115 10.58 -15.05 -31.24
N CYS A 116 9.58 -15.52 -30.48
CA CYS A 116 9.10 -16.91 -30.57
C CYS A 116 8.50 -17.24 -31.96
N VAL A 117 8.01 -16.23 -32.68
CA VAL A 117 7.42 -16.40 -34.02
C VAL A 117 8.47 -16.14 -35.11
N SER A 118 9.27 -15.08 -34.96
CA SER A 118 10.26 -14.71 -35.99
C SER A 118 11.53 -15.58 -35.94
N GLY A 119 11.83 -16.20 -34.80
CA GLY A 119 13.11 -16.87 -34.55
C GLY A 119 14.27 -15.89 -34.34
N GLU A 120 14.01 -14.58 -34.30
CA GLU A 120 15.03 -13.55 -34.12
C GLU A 120 15.24 -13.26 -32.62
N TRP A 121 16.26 -13.88 -32.04
CA TRP A 121 16.60 -13.76 -30.61
C TRP A 121 17.76 -12.80 -30.31
N GLY A 122 18.33 -12.18 -31.34
CA GLY A 122 19.46 -11.25 -31.22
C GLY A 122 20.75 -11.96 -30.83
N ASP A 123 21.38 -11.51 -29.74
CA ASP A 123 22.67 -12.02 -29.27
C ASP A 123 22.58 -13.35 -28.50
N VAL A 124 21.38 -13.89 -28.30
CA VAL A 124 21.15 -15.13 -27.56
C VAL A 124 20.40 -16.15 -28.40
N ASP A 125 20.52 -17.42 -28.04
CA ASP A 125 19.70 -18.50 -28.61
C ASP A 125 18.27 -18.52 -28.01
N ALA A 126 17.37 -19.26 -28.65
CA ALA A 126 15.98 -19.37 -28.22
C ALA A 126 15.81 -19.93 -26.81
N TYR A 127 16.64 -20.89 -26.41
CA TYR A 127 16.58 -21.52 -25.08
C TYR A 127 16.92 -20.51 -23.98
N THR A 128 17.99 -19.74 -24.19
CA THR A 128 18.35 -18.63 -23.32
C THR A 128 17.26 -17.56 -23.30
N GLY A 129 16.70 -17.20 -24.46
CA GLY A 129 15.64 -16.21 -24.58
C GLY A 129 14.37 -16.57 -23.77
N ILE A 130 13.88 -17.80 -23.92
CA ILE A 130 12.70 -18.28 -23.17
C ILE A 130 12.99 -18.32 -21.66
N ASN A 131 14.21 -18.71 -21.24
CA ASN A 131 14.59 -18.66 -19.82
C ASN A 131 14.56 -17.25 -19.25
N VAL A 132 15.02 -16.25 -20.01
CA VAL A 132 14.94 -14.83 -19.61
C VAL A 132 13.48 -14.39 -19.48
N MET A 133 12.59 -14.82 -20.39
CA MET A 133 11.15 -14.54 -20.29
C MET A 133 10.54 -15.16 -19.02
N ALA A 134 10.83 -16.43 -18.74
CA ALA A 134 10.34 -17.13 -17.56
C ALA A 134 10.85 -16.48 -16.24
N ALA A 135 12.14 -16.13 -16.19
CA ALA A 135 12.70 -15.39 -15.05
C ALA A 135 12.04 -14.01 -14.88
N SER A 136 11.73 -13.33 -15.99
CA SER A 136 11.04 -12.05 -15.99
C SER A 136 9.63 -12.13 -15.41
N GLN A 137 8.90 -13.19 -15.72
CA GLN A 137 7.58 -13.46 -15.12
C GLN A 137 7.70 -13.61 -13.61
N PHE A 138 8.70 -14.36 -13.12
CA PHE A 138 8.93 -14.49 -11.68
C PHE A 138 9.32 -13.15 -11.02
N MET A 139 10.15 -12.33 -11.68
CA MET A 139 10.45 -10.98 -11.20
C MET A 139 9.18 -10.11 -11.09
N MET A 140 8.26 -10.21 -12.05
CA MET A 140 6.98 -9.51 -11.96
C MET A 140 6.15 -9.97 -10.76
N VAL A 141 6.18 -11.25 -10.36
CA VAL A 141 5.51 -11.71 -9.13
C VAL A 141 6.04 -10.91 -7.93
N ILE A 142 7.35 -10.82 -7.77
CA ILE A 142 7.99 -10.13 -6.63
C ILE A 142 7.56 -8.65 -6.60
N VAL A 143 7.63 -7.98 -7.76
CA VAL A 143 7.32 -6.55 -7.86
C VAL A 143 5.83 -6.26 -7.64
N LEU A 144 4.93 -7.07 -8.22
CA LEU A 144 3.48 -6.92 -8.06
C LEU A 144 3.02 -7.29 -6.64
N VAL A 145 3.61 -8.31 -6.01
CA VAL A 145 3.39 -8.58 -4.58
C VAL A 145 3.89 -7.41 -3.75
N GLY A 146 5.02 -6.81 -4.10
CA GLY A 146 5.52 -5.57 -3.49
C GLY A 146 4.49 -4.43 -3.54
N VAL A 147 3.80 -4.26 -4.66
CA VAL A 147 2.68 -3.29 -4.78
C VAL A 147 1.56 -3.62 -3.79
N LEU A 148 1.14 -4.88 -3.69
CA LEU A 148 0.09 -5.28 -2.73
C LEU A 148 0.54 -5.06 -1.28
N VAL A 149 1.80 -5.34 -0.96
CA VAL A 149 2.37 -5.11 0.37
C VAL A 149 2.38 -3.61 0.71
N LEU A 150 2.77 -2.73 -0.22
CA LEU A 150 2.72 -1.28 0.02
C LEU A 150 1.28 -0.78 0.20
N GLN A 151 0.34 -1.21 -0.66
CA GLN A 151 -1.05 -0.78 -0.53
C GLN A 151 -1.71 -1.33 0.75
N GLY A 152 -1.42 -2.57 1.12
CA GLY A 152 -1.87 -3.16 2.39
C GLY A 152 -1.24 -2.50 3.61
N GLY A 153 0.06 -2.17 3.54
CA GLY A 153 0.77 -1.44 4.59
C GLY A 153 0.23 -0.03 4.79
N LEU A 154 -0.07 0.67 3.70
CA LEU A 154 -0.72 1.99 3.75
C LEU A 154 -2.12 1.91 4.37
N TYR A 155 -2.93 0.93 3.95
CA TYR A 155 -4.24 0.69 4.57
C TYR A 155 -4.12 0.43 6.07
N TYR A 156 -3.16 -0.39 6.50
CA TYR A 156 -2.92 -0.68 7.91
C TYR A 156 -2.51 0.59 8.69
N ALA A 157 -1.63 1.42 8.13
CA ALA A 157 -1.21 2.67 8.74
C ALA A 157 -2.39 3.63 8.92
N GLU A 158 -3.17 3.86 7.86
CA GLU A 158 -4.37 4.70 7.91
C GLU A 158 -5.41 4.16 8.91
N TRP A 159 -5.64 2.85 8.93
CA TRP A 159 -6.56 2.23 9.89
C TRP A 159 -6.11 2.45 11.33
N TYR A 160 -4.81 2.30 11.61
CA TYR A 160 -4.24 2.47 12.94
C TYR A 160 -4.32 3.93 13.42
N GLU A 161 -3.99 4.89 12.55
CA GLU A 161 -4.11 6.32 12.84
C GLU A 161 -5.57 6.73 13.13
N ASN A 162 -6.51 6.27 12.30
CA ASN A 162 -7.94 6.52 12.49
C ASN A 162 -8.43 5.95 13.83
N LYS A 163 -7.92 4.79 14.26
CA LYS A 163 -8.26 4.19 15.55
C LYS A 163 -7.79 5.08 16.71
N ILE A 164 -6.54 5.54 16.69
CA ILE A 164 -5.99 6.41 17.75
C ILE A 164 -6.74 7.74 17.81
N GLN A 165 -7.03 8.34 16.65
CA GLN A 165 -7.74 9.62 16.58
C GLN A 165 -9.14 9.51 17.21
N ARG A 166 -9.85 8.41 16.96
CA ARG A 166 -11.17 8.16 17.57
C ARG A 166 -11.08 8.01 19.08
N GLU A 167 -10.13 7.23 19.58
CA GLU A 167 -9.91 7.08 21.03
C GLU A 167 -9.56 8.41 21.71
N PHE A 168 -8.84 9.31 21.03
CA PHE A 168 -8.53 10.64 21.54
C PHE A 168 -9.77 11.54 21.60
N LEU A 169 -10.58 11.56 20.54
CA LEU A 169 -11.82 12.35 20.47
C LEU A 169 -12.82 11.90 21.55
N GLU A 170 -13.01 10.60 21.75
CA GLU A 170 -13.87 10.04 22.78
C GLU A 170 -13.42 10.45 24.20
N LYS A 171 -12.11 10.45 24.46
CA LYS A 171 -11.55 10.94 25.74
C LYS A 171 -11.76 12.43 25.92
N GLU A 172 -11.62 13.23 24.87
CA GLU A 172 -11.85 14.68 24.92
C GLU A 172 -13.32 15.01 25.19
N GLU A 173 -14.24 14.31 24.53
CA GLU A 173 -15.68 14.44 24.75
C GLU A 173 -16.09 14.01 26.16
N ALA A 174 -15.56 12.89 26.66
CA ALA A 174 -15.78 12.44 28.03
C ALA A 174 -15.24 13.45 29.06
N ALA A 175 -14.06 14.05 28.79
CA ALA A 175 -13.48 15.08 29.63
C ALA A 175 -14.29 16.39 29.60
N LYS A 176 -14.82 16.79 28.43
CA LYS A 176 -15.72 17.95 28.29
C LYS A 176 -17.05 17.72 29.00
N ALA A 177 -17.65 16.54 28.85
CA ALA A 177 -18.88 16.15 29.55
C ALA A 177 -18.68 16.12 31.07
N ALA A 178 -17.56 15.58 31.57
CA ALA A 178 -17.22 15.58 32.98
C ALA A 178 -16.97 17.00 33.54
N LYS A 179 -16.37 17.91 32.74
CA LYS A 179 -16.20 19.33 33.10
C LYS A 179 -17.55 20.06 33.11
N ALA A 180 -18.42 19.82 32.13
CA ALA A 180 -19.76 20.41 32.08
C ALA A 180 -20.64 19.93 33.24
N ALA A 181 -20.59 18.65 33.60
CA ALA A 181 -21.31 18.08 34.74
C ALA A 181 -20.81 18.61 36.10
N LYS A 182 -19.53 19.00 36.20
CA LYS A 182 -18.99 19.70 37.38
C LYS A 182 -19.40 21.17 37.45
N ALA A 183 -19.60 21.83 36.29
CA ALA A 183 -20.04 23.22 36.22
C ALA A 183 -21.55 23.41 36.45
N SER A 184 -22.36 22.36 36.27
CA SER A 184 -23.81 22.41 36.47
C SER A 184 -24.30 22.05 37.87
N LYS A 185 -23.41 21.81 38.85
CA LYS A 185 -23.82 21.68 40.26
C LYS A 185 -24.12 23.08 40.83
N PRO A 186 -25.36 23.37 41.28
CA PRO A 186 -25.68 24.66 41.88
C PRO A 186 -24.82 24.91 43.11
N THR A 187 -24.22 26.09 43.18
CA THR A 187 -23.66 26.68 44.39
C THR A 187 -24.83 26.92 45.34
N GLU A 188 -24.94 26.10 46.38
CA GLU A 188 -25.83 26.36 47.50
C GLU A 188 -25.31 27.62 48.23
N SER A 189 -26.24 28.55 48.44
CA SER A 189 -26.05 29.96 48.76
C SER A 189 -25.30 30.22 50.08
N ALA A 190 -24.50 31.29 50.07
CA ALA A 190 -23.97 31.92 51.26
C ALA A 190 -24.99 32.92 51.85
N GLU A 191 -25.15 32.96 53.18
CA GLU A 191 -25.34 34.20 53.99
C GLU A 191 -25.29 33.92 55.53
N PRO A 192 -25.19 34.92 56.45
CA PRO A 192 -23.92 35.33 57.06
C PRO A 192 -23.91 35.33 58.62
N THR A 193 -22.72 35.66 59.18
CA THR A 193 -22.41 36.22 60.52
C THR A 193 -22.86 35.51 61.80
N ASP A 194 -21.89 35.03 62.59
CA ASP A 194 -21.64 35.51 63.96
C ASP A 194 -20.31 34.95 64.52
N GLU A 195 -19.36 35.84 64.81
CA GLU A 195 -18.29 35.64 65.82
C GLU A 195 -18.81 36.23 67.15
N PRO A 196 -18.30 35.89 68.37
CA PRO A 196 -16.90 35.51 68.63
C PRO A 196 -16.67 34.44 69.74
N LYS A 197 -15.46 33.85 69.79
CA LYS A 197 -14.56 33.91 70.97
C LYS A 197 -13.26 33.11 70.78
N ALA A 198 -12.19 33.77 71.22
CA ALA A 198 -10.80 33.35 71.35
C ALA A 198 -10.56 31.95 71.94
N VAL A 199 -9.41 31.33 71.59
CA VAL A 199 -8.22 31.21 72.47
C VAL A 199 -7.12 30.34 71.83
N SER A 200 -5.93 30.96 71.76
CA SER A 200 -4.53 30.48 71.86
C SER A 200 -3.96 29.30 71.05
N SER A 201 -2.77 29.62 70.49
CA SER A 201 -1.53 28.83 70.40
C SER A 201 -1.52 27.67 69.39
N SER A 202 -0.45 27.37 68.64
CA SER A 202 0.97 27.73 68.76
C SER A 202 1.69 27.50 67.41
N VAL A 203 2.80 28.22 67.30
CA VAL A 203 3.89 28.19 66.30
C VAL A 203 4.37 26.77 65.93
N GLU A 204 4.64 26.50 64.64
CA GLU A 204 5.99 26.16 64.16
C GLU A 204 6.08 25.98 62.63
N THR A 205 7.06 26.69 62.06
CA THR A 205 7.46 26.64 60.66
C THR A 205 8.59 25.63 60.52
N LYS A 206 8.52 24.67 59.59
CA LYS A 206 9.68 23.85 59.23
C LYS A 206 9.90 23.77 57.72
N LYS A 207 10.83 24.61 57.25
CA LYS A 207 11.53 24.49 55.96
C LYS A 207 12.37 23.22 55.95
N THR A 208 12.34 22.43 54.86
CA THR A 208 13.50 21.59 54.51
C THR A 208 13.73 21.46 52.99
N LYS A 209 14.79 22.15 52.57
CA LYS A 209 15.79 21.93 51.50
C LYS A 209 15.49 21.03 50.28
N ALA A 210 15.68 21.68 49.12
CA ALA A 210 16.05 21.09 47.84
C ALA A 210 17.37 20.30 47.88
N LYS A 211 17.43 19.20 47.13
CA LYS A 211 18.63 18.36 46.95
C LYS A 211 19.06 18.39 45.48
N LYS A 212 20.23 18.99 45.25
CA LYS A 212 21.01 18.98 44.00
C LYS A 212 21.57 17.57 43.78
N ARG A 213 21.49 17.02 42.57
CA ARG A 213 22.26 15.82 42.17
C ARG A 213 23.43 16.24 41.28
N ALA A 214 24.57 15.62 41.58
CA ALA A 214 25.79 15.62 40.79
C ALA A 214 25.59 14.82 39.49
#